data_AF-A0A4R6KFL3-F1
#
_entry.id   AF-A0A4R6KFL3-F1
#
_cell.length_a   1.000
_cell.length_b   1.000
_cell.length_c   1.000
_cell.angle_alpha   90.00
_cell.angle_beta   90.00
_cell.angle_gamma   90.00
#
_symmetry.space_group_name_H-M   'P 1'
#
loop_
_entity.id
_entity.type
_entity.pdbx_description
1 polymer ?
#
loop_
_entity_poly.entity_id
_entity_poly.type
_entity_poly.pdbx_seq_one_letter_code
_entity_poly.pdbx_strand_id
1 'polypeptide(L)'
;HRTDVDRRAPHHDQHLVASINEPRRRRPDQLLFEDVLRPRLGLRRDAKRVLARYTTPLLRSSETLERQINNFVRNVDKDWYRTSEYYRLSTLYCFAEYLGWVRLIERRFGFISIEHSRAGRRLDARLNGLFGAMASFRYFRWATAAAGDAVDRSGIPRRLLAAMGEVMIVRQEVGETPMEFSDFCVRHANDRQFQRWFRELDAFLESADRDPLRWDRLIVAGANLRALVAELDASGAVGRRAAPVNIDLLHHEEIKDQVRTEFAYLLNRPAEATRLAVRRRLNRIHDTRS
;
A
#
# COMPACT_ATOMS: atom_id res chain seq x y z
N HIS A 1 27.34 66.60 -46.78
CA HIS A 1 26.27 67.61 -46.67
C HIS A 1 24.99 66.87 -46.28
N ARG A 2 24.45 67.11 -45.07
CA ARG A 2 23.32 68.04 -44.80
C ARG A 2 22.11 67.65 -45.69
N THR A 3 20.96 67.20 -45.21
CA THR A 3 20.14 67.58 -44.03
C THR A 3 19.04 66.50 -43.83
N ASP A 4 18.68 66.05 -42.62
CA ASP A 4 17.74 66.68 -41.65
C ASP A 4 16.31 66.82 -42.25
N VAL A 5 15.22 66.26 -41.69
CA VAL A 5 14.46 66.71 -40.50
C VAL A 5 13.26 65.72 -40.35
N ASP A 6 13.15 64.92 -39.28
CA ASP A 6 12.35 65.17 -38.06
C ASP A 6 10.86 64.75 -38.16
N ARG A 7 10.39 63.91 -37.22
CA ARG A 7 9.23 64.19 -36.33
C ARG A 7 8.66 62.96 -35.60
N ARG A 8 8.55 63.13 -34.28
CA ARG A 8 7.54 62.61 -33.31
C ARG A 8 7.81 61.29 -32.57
N ALA A 9 8.22 61.45 -31.30
CA ALA A 9 7.72 60.69 -30.14
C ALA A 9 6.30 61.23 -29.74
N PRO A 10 5.58 60.82 -28.65
CA PRO A 10 5.93 59.90 -27.53
C PRO A 10 4.74 59.03 -26.96
N HIS A 11 4.99 58.28 -25.86
CA HIS A 11 4.05 57.75 -24.82
C HIS A 11 3.04 56.64 -25.25
N HIS A 12 2.59 55.65 -24.45
CA HIS A 12 2.57 55.38 -23.01
C HIS A 12 2.34 53.85 -22.77
N ASP A 13 2.84 53.38 -21.63
CA ASP A 13 2.26 52.40 -20.67
C ASP A 13 2.00 50.92 -20.97
N GLN A 14 2.77 50.11 -20.23
CA GLN A 14 2.32 49.18 -19.17
C GLN A 14 0.94 48.51 -19.35
N HIS A 15 0.94 47.17 -19.46
CA HIS A 15 0.40 46.25 -18.45
C HIS A 15 0.50 44.78 -18.90
N LEU A 16 0.95 43.92 -17.97
CA LEU A 16 0.67 42.46 -17.85
C LEU A 16 1.16 41.56 -19.01
N VAL A 17 1.90 40.47 -18.79
CA VAL A 17 1.56 39.33 -17.92
C VAL A 17 2.85 38.66 -17.42
N ALA A 18 3.17 38.85 -16.15
CA ALA A 18 3.98 37.90 -15.39
C ALA A 18 3.03 36.83 -14.83
N SER A 19 2.97 35.64 -15.45
CA SER A 19 2.24 34.52 -14.85
C SER A 19 2.56 33.15 -15.45
N ILE A 20 3.79 32.65 -15.27
CA ILE A 20 4.04 31.20 -15.36
C ILE A 20 5.12 30.80 -14.35
N ASN A 21 4.76 30.74 -13.06
CA ASN A 21 5.28 29.75 -12.11
C ASN A 21 4.60 29.92 -10.74
N GLU A 22 3.29 29.65 -10.69
CA GLU A 22 2.71 29.28 -9.40
C GLU A 22 3.01 27.79 -9.14
N PRO A 23 3.70 27.43 -8.05
CA PRO A 23 3.71 26.05 -7.60
C PRO A 23 2.27 25.67 -7.27
N ARG A 24 1.71 24.70 -8.02
CA ARG A 24 0.39 24.12 -7.78
C ARG A 24 0.14 24.01 -6.28
N ARG A 25 -0.80 24.81 -5.76
CA ARG A 25 -1.23 24.77 -4.35
C ARG A 25 -1.56 23.31 -4.00
N ARG A 26 -0.69 22.69 -3.21
CA ARG A 26 -0.89 21.35 -2.67
C ARG A 26 -2.10 21.41 -1.74
N ARG A 27 -2.98 20.41 -1.79
CA ARG A 27 -3.98 20.26 -0.73
C ARG A 27 -3.22 20.05 0.59
N PRO A 28 -3.59 20.75 1.69
CA PRO A 28 -2.88 20.66 2.96
C PRO A 28 -2.84 19.24 3.56
N ASP A 29 -3.67 18.32 3.07
CA ASP A 29 -3.80 16.96 3.60
C ASP A 29 -2.98 15.89 2.85
N GLN A 30 -2.31 16.23 1.74
CA GLN A 30 -1.51 15.28 0.95
C GLN A 30 -0.02 15.40 1.28
N LEU A 31 0.39 14.75 2.36
CA LEU A 31 1.80 14.58 2.73
C LEU A 31 2.35 13.32 2.05
N LEU A 32 3.52 13.43 1.40
CA LEU A 32 4.16 12.29 0.74
C LEU A 32 4.84 11.39 1.79
N PHE A 33 4.97 10.10 1.48
CA PHE A 33 5.83 9.16 2.24
C PHE A 33 7.24 9.74 2.48
N GLU A 34 7.74 10.52 1.53
CA GLU A 34 9.03 11.20 1.60
C GLU A 34 9.08 12.37 2.59
N ASP A 35 7.93 12.95 2.93
CA ASP A 35 7.82 14.03 3.90
C ASP A 35 7.70 13.47 5.33
N VAL A 36 7.29 12.20 5.47
CA VAL A 36 7.15 11.47 6.73
C VAL A 36 8.50 11.05 7.32
N LEU A 37 9.39 10.53 6.48
CA LEU A 37 10.66 9.93 6.91
C LEU A 37 11.82 10.95 6.98
N ARG A 38 11.50 12.24 7.16
CA ARG A 38 12.44 13.36 7.02
C ARG A 38 13.23 13.85 8.24
N PRO A 39 13.34 13.21 9.42
CA PRO A 39 14.24 13.75 10.44
C PRO A 39 15.73 13.44 10.11
N ARG A 40 16.55 14.51 10.01
CA ARG A 40 18.03 14.52 10.10
C ARG A 40 18.89 13.96 8.94
N LEU A 41 18.54 14.21 7.67
CA LEU A 41 19.54 14.12 6.58
C LEU A 41 19.67 15.48 5.90
N GLY A 42 20.77 16.17 6.15
CA GLY A 42 21.14 17.46 5.58
C GLY A 42 21.32 17.48 4.05
N LEU A 43 20.81 16.50 3.31
CA LEU A 43 20.92 16.37 1.86
C LEU A 43 19.57 15.91 1.30
N ARG A 44 18.72 16.87 0.92
CA ARG A 44 17.36 16.63 0.38
C ARG A 44 17.32 15.66 -0.82
N ARG A 45 18.42 15.52 -1.57
CA ARG A 45 18.53 14.64 -2.74
C ARG A 45 18.80 13.18 -2.35
N ASP A 46 19.66 12.96 -1.38
CA ASP A 46 20.01 11.61 -0.91
C ASP A 46 18.88 10.98 -0.13
N ALA A 47 18.19 11.77 0.69
CA ALA A 47 16.97 11.33 1.37
C ALA A 47 15.91 10.87 0.35
N LYS A 48 15.63 11.66 -0.70
CA LYS A 48 14.66 11.28 -1.74
C LYS A 48 15.05 10.00 -2.49
N ARG A 49 16.33 9.82 -2.81
CA ARG A 49 16.81 8.62 -3.51
C ARG A 49 16.71 7.37 -2.63
N VAL A 50 17.07 7.49 -1.36
CA VAL A 50 16.92 6.44 -0.34
C VAL A 50 15.44 6.11 -0.13
N LEU A 51 14.56 7.11 -0.11
CA LEU A 51 13.12 6.92 0.06
C LEU A 51 12.47 6.26 -1.15
N ALA A 52 12.74 6.76 -2.35
CA ALA A 52 12.23 6.18 -3.59
C ALA A 52 12.64 4.70 -3.77
N ARG A 53 13.81 4.31 -3.25
CA ARG A 53 14.29 2.93 -3.24
C ARG A 53 13.35 1.98 -2.47
N TYR A 54 12.64 2.45 -1.44
CA TYR A 54 11.73 1.61 -0.66
C TYR A 54 10.24 1.89 -0.93
N THR A 55 9.86 3.12 -1.29
CA THR A 55 8.46 3.48 -1.56
C THR A 55 7.88 2.68 -2.72
N THR A 56 8.59 2.63 -3.87
CA THR A 56 8.06 1.98 -5.09
C THR A 56 7.94 0.47 -4.91
N PRO A 57 8.95 -0.25 -4.39
CA PRO A 57 8.80 -1.69 -4.15
C PRO A 57 7.76 -2.03 -3.07
N LEU A 58 7.65 -1.22 -2.01
CA LEU A 58 6.60 -1.40 -1.01
C LEU A 58 5.20 -1.19 -1.62
N LEU A 59 5.02 -0.15 -2.45
CA LEU A 59 3.76 0.10 -3.14
C LEU A 59 3.37 -1.09 -4.02
N ARG A 60 4.31 -1.59 -4.83
CA ARG A 60 4.08 -2.72 -5.74
C ARG A 60 3.77 -4.03 -5.01
N SER A 61 4.54 -4.36 -3.98
CA SER A 61 4.31 -5.58 -3.18
C SER A 61 2.98 -5.49 -2.41
N SER A 62 2.65 -4.32 -1.85
CA SER A 62 1.36 -4.10 -1.17
C SER A 62 0.18 -4.27 -2.13
N GLU A 63 0.27 -3.71 -3.35
CA GLU A 63 -0.75 -3.86 -4.38
C GLU A 63 -0.87 -5.31 -4.86
N THR A 64 0.27 -5.98 -5.07
CA THR A 64 0.31 -7.36 -5.55
C THR A 64 -0.34 -8.29 -4.53
N LEU A 65 0.01 -8.16 -3.25
CA LEU A 65 -0.61 -8.93 -2.17
C LEU A 65 -2.09 -8.63 -2.02
N GLU A 66 -2.51 -7.36 -2.10
CA GLU A 66 -3.92 -7.00 -2.05
C GLU A 66 -4.72 -7.64 -3.19
N ARG A 67 -4.19 -7.61 -4.42
CA ARG A 67 -4.82 -8.26 -5.58
C ARG A 67 -4.86 -9.77 -5.40
N GLN A 68 -3.81 -10.37 -4.84
CA GLN A 68 -3.75 -11.80 -4.58
C GLN A 68 -4.82 -12.22 -3.55
N ILE A 69 -4.97 -11.48 -2.45
CA ILE A 69 -6.03 -11.69 -1.45
C ILE A 69 -7.41 -11.55 -2.10
N ASN A 70 -7.62 -10.53 -2.92
CA ASN A 70 -8.90 -10.34 -3.61
C ASN A 70 -9.21 -11.49 -4.58
N ASN A 71 -8.20 -11.98 -5.30
CA ASN A 71 -8.34 -13.13 -6.19
C ASN A 71 -8.65 -14.40 -5.40
N PHE A 72 -8.03 -14.59 -4.24
CA PHE A 72 -8.29 -15.72 -3.34
C PHE A 72 -9.76 -15.71 -2.91
N VAL A 73 -10.21 -14.58 -2.36
CA VAL A 73 -11.58 -14.43 -1.85
C VAL A 73 -12.63 -14.59 -2.95
N ARG A 74 -12.40 -14.02 -4.14
CA ARG A 74 -13.35 -14.09 -5.27
C ARG A 74 -13.44 -15.45 -5.93
N ASN A 75 -12.41 -16.27 -5.82
CA ASN A 75 -12.34 -17.57 -6.48
C ASN A 75 -12.28 -18.71 -5.47
N VAL A 76 -12.80 -18.49 -4.25
CA VAL A 76 -12.80 -19.48 -3.17
C VAL A 76 -13.46 -20.79 -3.60
N ASP A 77 -14.56 -20.71 -4.35
CA ASP A 77 -15.30 -21.87 -4.87
C ASP A 77 -14.49 -22.73 -5.85
N LYS A 78 -13.42 -22.18 -6.44
CA LYS A 78 -12.55 -22.91 -7.38
C LYS A 78 -11.45 -23.71 -6.67
N ASP A 79 -11.29 -23.51 -5.36
CA ASP A 79 -10.35 -24.23 -4.50
C ASP A 79 -8.90 -24.24 -5.05
N TRP A 80 -8.49 -23.18 -5.73
CA TRP A 80 -7.17 -23.09 -6.37
C TRP A 80 -6.02 -23.17 -5.37
N TYR A 81 -6.23 -22.75 -4.12
CA TYR A 81 -5.20 -22.84 -3.10
C TYR A 81 -4.81 -24.27 -2.75
N ARG A 82 -5.79 -25.19 -2.71
CA ARG A 82 -5.56 -26.61 -2.40
C ARG A 82 -5.17 -27.41 -3.64
N THR A 83 -5.67 -27.02 -4.81
CA THR A 83 -5.51 -27.79 -6.05
C THR A 83 -4.31 -27.35 -6.91
N SER A 84 -3.90 -26.09 -6.84
CA SER A 84 -2.79 -25.56 -7.65
C SER A 84 -1.61 -25.20 -6.76
N GLU A 85 -0.55 -25.99 -6.85
CA GLU A 85 0.71 -25.72 -6.14
C GLU A 85 1.29 -24.34 -6.52
N TYR A 86 1.21 -23.97 -7.80
CA TYR A 86 1.62 -22.64 -8.25
C TYR A 86 0.85 -21.53 -7.53
N TYR A 87 -0.48 -21.64 -7.46
CA TYR A 87 -1.30 -20.62 -6.80
C TYR A 87 -0.99 -20.54 -5.30
N ARG A 88 -0.83 -21.68 -4.63
CA ARG A 88 -0.41 -21.77 -3.22
C ARG A 88 0.92 -21.07 -2.99
N LEU A 89 1.97 -21.45 -3.73
CA LEU A 89 3.31 -20.88 -3.60
C LEU A 89 3.35 -19.39 -3.95
N SER A 90 2.65 -18.97 -5.01
CA SER A 90 2.55 -17.56 -5.38
C SER A 90 1.88 -16.73 -4.29
N THR A 91 0.87 -17.29 -3.61
CA THR A 91 0.17 -16.60 -2.53
C THR A 91 1.07 -16.44 -1.31
N LEU A 92 1.74 -17.52 -0.90
CA LEU A 92 2.74 -17.49 0.19
C LEU A 92 3.85 -16.48 -0.11
N TYR A 93 4.37 -16.48 -1.34
CA TYR A 93 5.37 -15.53 -1.79
C TYR A 93 4.91 -14.08 -1.69
N CYS A 94 3.70 -13.74 -2.15
CA CYS A 94 3.20 -12.36 -2.07
C CYS A 94 3.14 -11.84 -0.63
N PHE A 95 2.76 -12.69 0.34
CA PHE A 95 2.83 -12.33 1.75
C PHE A 95 4.27 -12.13 2.20
N ALA A 96 5.15 -13.07 1.86
CA ALA A 96 6.55 -13.08 2.24
C ALA A 96 7.31 -11.85 1.69
N GLU A 97 7.11 -11.50 0.42
CA GLU A 97 7.72 -10.36 -0.25
C GLU A 97 7.32 -9.04 0.40
N TYR A 98 6.02 -8.85 0.65
CA TYR A 98 5.52 -7.67 1.35
C TYR A 98 6.15 -7.56 2.76
N LEU A 99 6.14 -8.65 3.52
CA LEU A 99 6.72 -8.69 4.87
C LEU A 99 8.23 -8.42 4.81
N GLY A 100 8.94 -8.90 3.79
CA GLY A 100 10.35 -8.61 3.55
C GLY A 100 10.61 -7.12 3.35
N TRP A 101 9.81 -6.45 2.53
CA TRP A 101 9.91 -4.99 2.35
C TRP A 101 9.65 -4.23 3.64
N VAL A 102 8.63 -4.64 4.41
CA VAL A 102 8.36 -4.02 5.72
C VAL A 102 9.56 -4.20 6.66
N ARG A 103 10.14 -5.40 6.76
CA ARG A 103 11.31 -5.65 7.62
C ARG A 103 12.55 -4.86 7.17
N LEU A 104 12.77 -4.66 5.87
CA LEU A 104 13.84 -3.80 5.37
C LEU A 104 13.67 -2.34 5.79
N ILE A 105 12.44 -1.82 5.71
CA ILE A 105 12.12 -0.46 6.14
C ILE A 105 12.33 -0.32 7.65
N GLU A 106 11.82 -1.27 8.45
CA GLU A 106 11.98 -1.28 9.90
C GLU A 106 13.46 -1.30 10.30
N ARG A 107 14.28 -2.17 9.69
CA ARG A 107 15.73 -2.28 9.95
C ARG A 107 16.49 -1.01 9.55
N ARG A 108 16.07 -0.35 8.46
CA ARG A 108 16.81 0.80 7.90
C ARG A 108 16.49 2.13 8.59
N PHE A 109 15.23 2.36 8.94
CA PHE A 109 14.78 3.68 9.42
C PHE A 109 14.49 3.73 10.92
N GLY A 110 14.27 2.57 11.56
CA GLY A 110 13.83 2.47 12.95
C GLY A 110 12.45 3.10 13.17
N PHE A 111 11.60 2.48 14.00
CA PHE A 111 10.26 3.01 14.30
C PHE A 111 10.28 4.44 14.87
N ILE A 112 11.33 4.79 15.61
CA ILE A 112 11.51 6.07 16.30
C ILE A 112 11.40 7.27 15.33
N SER A 113 11.88 7.14 14.09
CA SER A 113 11.83 8.24 13.12
C SER A 113 10.42 8.53 12.59
N ILE A 114 9.50 7.55 12.71
CA ILE A 114 8.15 7.59 12.12
C ILE A 114 7.13 8.19 13.11
N GLU A 115 7.35 8.07 14.42
CA GLU A 115 6.36 8.42 15.45
C GLU A 115 6.22 9.94 15.70
N HIS A 116 7.21 10.75 15.32
CA HIS A 116 7.26 12.17 15.67
C HIS A 116 6.34 13.08 14.83
N SER A 117 5.93 12.66 13.63
CA SER A 117 5.01 13.44 12.79
C SER A 117 3.63 12.79 12.70
N ARG A 118 2.56 13.60 12.55
CA ARG A 118 1.19 13.08 12.37
C ARG A 118 1.08 12.18 11.13
N ALA A 119 1.78 12.54 10.07
CA ALA A 119 1.81 11.73 8.84
C ALA A 119 2.65 10.46 9.02
N GLY A 120 3.71 10.49 9.83
CA GLY A 120 4.46 9.31 10.20
C GLY A 120 3.65 8.32 11.02
N ARG A 121 2.97 8.77 12.07
CA ARG A 121 2.04 7.90 12.81
C ARG A 121 0.96 7.29 11.92
N ARG A 122 0.46 8.04 10.93
CA ARG A 122 -0.51 7.53 9.95
C ARG A 122 0.11 6.45 9.06
N LEU A 123 1.31 6.69 8.54
CA LEU A 123 2.03 5.72 7.74
C LEU A 123 2.36 4.46 8.53
N ASP A 124 2.86 4.60 9.76
CA ASP A 124 3.14 3.48 10.66
C ASP A 124 1.88 2.66 10.91
N ALA A 125 0.75 3.31 11.21
CA ALA A 125 -0.53 2.63 11.38
C ALA A 125 -0.96 1.86 10.11
N ARG A 126 -0.61 2.34 8.91
CA ARG A 126 -0.91 1.68 7.63
C ARG A 126 0.05 0.52 7.34
N LEU A 127 1.34 0.68 7.62
CA LEU A 127 2.34 -0.40 7.55
C LEU A 127 1.99 -1.53 8.53
N ASN A 128 1.55 -1.17 9.74
CA ASN A 128 1.12 -2.12 10.77
C ASN A 128 -0.30 -2.68 10.55
N GLY A 129 -1.03 -2.21 9.54
CA GLY A 129 -2.42 -2.60 9.28
C GLY A 129 -2.59 -4.09 9.03
N LEU A 130 -1.71 -4.70 8.22
CA LEU A 130 -1.73 -6.14 7.96
C LEU A 130 -1.48 -6.95 9.24
N PHE A 131 -0.51 -6.55 10.06
CA PHE A 131 -0.27 -7.19 11.36
C PHE A 131 -1.47 -7.02 12.30
N GLY A 132 -2.12 -5.85 12.27
CA GLY A 132 -3.35 -5.60 13.02
C GLY A 132 -4.47 -6.56 12.64
N ALA A 133 -4.65 -6.83 11.35
CA ALA A 133 -5.65 -7.76 10.84
C ALA A 133 -5.30 -9.23 11.16
N MET A 134 -4.06 -9.63 10.87
CA MET A 134 -3.65 -11.04 10.90
C MET A 134 -3.29 -11.54 12.31
N ALA A 135 -2.72 -10.68 13.16
CA ALA A 135 -2.06 -11.11 14.39
C ALA A 135 -2.69 -10.55 15.68
N SER A 136 -3.61 -9.61 15.60
CA SER A 136 -4.12 -8.89 16.77
C SER A 136 -5.63 -9.02 16.97
N PHE A 137 -6.10 -8.63 18.15
CA PHE A 137 -7.51 -8.49 18.50
C PHE A 137 -8.14 -7.17 18.02
N ARG A 138 -7.42 -6.33 17.25
CA ARG A 138 -7.87 -4.98 16.86
C ARG A 138 -9.28 -4.94 16.27
N TYR A 139 -9.62 -5.91 15.43
CA TYR A 139 -10.92 -6.02 14.77
C TYR A 139 -11.89 -6.98 15.49
N PHE A 140 -11.46 -7.59 16.60
CA PHE A 140 -12.19 -8.65 17.29
C PHE A 140 -12.45 -8.31 18.76
N ARG A 141 -12.39 -7.01 19.13
CA ARG A 141 -12.59 -6.58 20.53
C ARG A 141 -14.01 -6.78 21.04
N TRP A 142 -14.97 -7.00 20.14
CA TRP A 142 -16.35 -7.34 20.46
C TRP A 142 -16.50 -8.79 20.94
N ALA A 143 -15.52 -9.66 20.64
CA ALA A 143 -15.60 -11.07 21.02
C ALA A 143 -15.60 -11.21 22.55
N THR A 144 -16.54 -12.02 23.06
CA THR A 144 -16.64 -12.32 24.49
C THR A 144 -15.43 -13.12 24.97
N ALA A 145 -15.24 -13.22 26.30
CA ALA A 145 -14.16 -14.03 26.87
C ALA A 145 -14.17 -15.49 26.38
N ALA A 146 -15.36 -16.06 26.13
CA ALA A 146 -15.51 -17.41 25.58
C ALA A 146 -15.11 -17.52 24.08
N ALA A 147 -15.25 -16.44 23.32
CA ALA A 147 -14.81 -16.37 21.92
C ALA A 147 -13.34 -15.92 21.78
N GLY A 148 -12.72 -15.39 22.85
CA GLY A 148 -11.35 -14.88 22.87
C GLY A 148 -10.32 -15.91 22.42
N ASP A 149 -10.45 -17.16 22.88
CA ASP A 149 -9.54 -18.25 22.51
C ASP A 149 -9.64 -18.62 21.03
N ALA A 150 -10.84 -18.59 20.45
CA ALA A 150 -11.05 -18.83 19.02
C ALA A 150 -10.44 -17.71 18.19
N VAL A 151 -10.62 -16.45 18.62
CA VAL A 151 -9.99 -15.29 17.99
C VAL A 151 -8.47 -15.40 18.05
N ASP A 152 -7.87 -15.81 19.17
CA ASP A 152 -6.42 -15.98 19.28
C ASP A 152 -5.90 -17.04 18.30
N ARG A 153 -6.53 -18.23 18.27
CA ARG A 153 -6.16 -19.35 17.37
C ARG A 153 -6.44 -19.09 15.89
N SER A 154 -7.31 -18.13 15.57
CA SER A 154 -7.57 -17.72 14.19
C SER A 154 -6.47 -16.82 13.63
N GLY A 155 -5.62 -16.22 14.48
CA GLY A 155 -4.56 -15.32 14.05
C GLY A 155 -3.24 -16.01 13.75
N ILE A 156 -2.34 -15.31 13.08
CA ILE A 156 -0.94 -15.70 12.93
C ILE A 156 -0.10 -14.84 13.87
N PRO A 157 0.73 -15.40 14.75
CA PRO A 157 1.55 -14.61 15.68
C PRO A 157 2.41 -13.57 14.95
N ARG A 158 2.41 -12.32 15.43
CA ARG A 158 3.15 -11.21 14.80
C ARG A 158 4.64 -11.52 14.59
N ARG A 159 5.28 -12.20 15.54
CA ARG A 159 6.69 -12.59 15.44
C ARG A 159 6.93 -13.58 14.30
N LEU A 160 5.97 -14.44 14.00
CA LEU A 160 6.08 -15.37 12.89
C LEU A 160 5.97 -14.65 11.54
N LEU A 161 5.01 -13.72 11.41
CA LEU A 161 4.92 -12.84 10.24
C LEU A 161 6.21 -12.02 10.05
N ALA A 162 6.79 -11.51 11.13
CA ALA A 162 8.08 -10.82 11.07
C ALA A 162 9.21 -11.76 10.61
N ALA A 163 9.27 -12.98 11.15
CA ALA A 163 10.27 -13.98 10.78
C ALA A 163 10.16 -14.38 9.29
N MET A 164 8.95 -14.53 8.75
CA MET A 164 8.74 -14.74 7.30
C MET A 164 9.38 -13.62 6.47
N GLY A 165 9.18 -12.36 6.87
CA GLY A 165 9.83 -11.24 6.21
C GLY A 165 11.36 -11.25 6.36
N GLU A 166 11.90 -11.69 7.50
CA GLU A 166 13.34 -11.77 7.72
C GLU A 166 14.02 -12.82 6.85
N VAL A 167 13.43 -14.02 6.74
CA VAL A 167 14.02 -15.11 5.96
C VAL A 167 13.94 -14.87 4.45
N MET A 168 13.10 -13.93 4.02
CA MET A 168 13.01 -13.44 2.65
C MET A 168 14.11 -12.46 2.28
N ILE A 169 14.78 -11.81 3.25
CA ILE A 169 15.79 -10.81 2.93
C ILE A 169 17.07 -11.49 2.44
N VAL A 170 17.49 -11.14 1.24
CA VAL A 170 18.76 -11.56 0.63
C VAL A 170 19.66 -10.35 0.42
N ARG A 171 20.97 -10.58 0.48
CA ARG A 171 21.98 -9.57 0.15
C ARG A 171 22.34 -9.66 -1.32
N GLN A 172 22.21 -8.55 -2.03
CA GLN A 172 22.67 -8.36 -3.40
C GLN A 172 23.85 -7.37 -3.42
N GLU A 173 24.51 -7.23 -4.57
CA GLU A 173 25.62 -6.28 -4.76
C GLU A 173 25.23 -4.84 -4.38
N VAL A 174 23.97 -4.47 -4.65
CA VAL A 174 23.44 -3.12 -4.41
C VAL A 174 22.55 -3.09 -3.15
N GLY A 175 22.86 -3.89 -2.13
CA GLY A 175 22.21 -3.89 -0.81
C GLY A 175 21.18 -5.00 -0.60
N GLU A 176 20.28 -4.82 0.36
CA GLU A 176 19.32 -5.87 0.74
C GLU A 176 17.96 -5.71 0.02
N THR A 177 17.39 -6.82 -0.44
CA THR A 177 16.09 -6.92 -1.10
C THR A 177 15.39 -8.22 -0.68
N PRO A 178 14.05 -8.33 -0.81
CA PRO A 178 13.40 -9.62 -0.71
C PRO A 178 13.82 -10.53 -1.87
N MET A 179 13.91 -11.83 -1.58
CA MET A 179 14.15 -12.91 -2.52
C MET A 179 13.10 -12.92 -3.63
N GLU A 180 13.50 -13.27 -4.85
CA GLU A 180 12.59 -13.38 -6.00
C GLU A 180 11.76 -14.67 -5.96
N PHE A 181 10.68 -14.72 -6.73
CA PHE A 181 9.74 -15.84 -6.70
C PHE A 181 10.36 -17.19 -7.10
N SER A 182 11.24 -17.22 -8.10
CA SER A 182 11.92 -18.45 -8.53
C SER A 182 12.79 -19.02 -7.41
N ASP A 183 13.57 -18.16 -6.76
CA ASP A 183 14.45 -18.54 -5.64
C ASP A 183 13.62 -18.97 -4.42
N PHE A 184 12.50 -18.29 -4.18
CA PHE A 184 11.54 -18.69 -3.15
C PHE A 184 11.03 -20.12 -3.41
N CYS A 185 10.62 -20.44 -4.64
CA CYS A 185 10.14 -21.77 -4.99
C CYS A 185 11.22 -22.83 -4.80
N VAL A 186 12.44 -22.58 -5.30
CA VAL A 186 13.57 -23.50 -5.16
C VAL A 186 13.90 -23.73 -3.68
N ARG A 187 13.99 -22.66 -2.89
CA ARG A 187 14.29 -22.77 -1.45
C ARG A 187 13.16 -23.43 -0.68
N HIS A 188 11.91 -23.08 -0.98
CA HIS A 188 10.74 -23.72 -0.38
C HIS A 188 10.68 -25.22 -0.71
N ALA A 189 11.11 -25.66 -1.89
CA ALA A 189 11.14 -27.09 -2.22
C ALA A 189 12.25 -27.85 -1.45
N ASN A 190 13.41 -27.22 -1.26
CA ASN A 190 14.63 -27.93 -0.83
C ASN A 190 15.04 -27.69 0.64
N ASP A 191 14.56 -26.63 1.29
CA ASP A 191 14.95 -26.24 2.65
C ASP A 191 13.80 -26.43 3.65
N ARG A 192 13.86 -27.50 4.44
CA ARG A 192 12.87 -27.81 5.48
C ARG A 192 12.78 -26.75 6.58
N GLN A 193 13.88 -26.06 6.87
CA GLN A 193 13.87 -24.98 7.86
C GLN A 193 13.14 -23.76 7.30
N PHE A 194 13.38 -23.43 6.04
CA PHE A 194 12.66 -22.36 5.35
C PHE A 194 11.16 -22.62 5.29
N GLN A 195 10.75 -23.83 4.89
CA GLN A 195 9.34 -24.25 4.85
C GLN A 195 8.62 -24.06 6.21
N ARG A 196 9.31 -24.34 7.33
CA ARG A 196 8.71 -24.23 8.67
C ARG A 196 8.20 -22.84 8.99
N TRP A 197 8.83 -21.79 8.47
CA TRP A 197 8.39 -20.41 8.72
C TRP A 197 7.05 -20.08 8.06
N PHE A 198 6.67 -20.81 6.99
CA PHE A 198 5.45 -20.57 6.23
C PHE A 198 4.28 -21.50 6.61
N ARG A 199 4.52 -22.54 7.43
CA ARG A 199 3.49 -23.55 7.77
C ARG A 199 2.21 -22.98 8.35
N GLU A 200 2.32 -22.04 9.29
CA GLU A 200 1.13 -21.45 9.92
C GLU A 200 0.37 -20.55 8.94
N LEU A 201 1.07 -19.86 8.02
CA LEU A 201 0.42 -19.09 6.98
C LEU A 201 -0.26 -20.00 5.95
N ASP A 202 0.40 -21.08 5.57
CA ASP A 202 -0.15 -22.10 4.66
C ASP A 202 -1.42 -22.72 5.27
N ALA A 203 -1.35 -23.18 6.53
CA ALA A 203 -2.51 -23.72 7.25
C ALA A 203 -3.62 -22.68 7.48
N PHE A 204 -3.26 -21.42 7.74
CA PHE A 204 -4.23 -20.32 7.84
C PHE A 204 -4.99 -20.13 6.52
N LEU A 205 -4.27 -20.04 5.40
CA LEU A 205 -4.85 -19.80 4.08
C LEU A 205 -5.61 -21.03 3.58
N GLU A 206 -5.10 -22.23 3.84
CA GLU A 206 -5.76 -23.48 3.49
C GLU A 206 -7.11 -23.64 4.17
N SER A 207 -7.34 -23.06 5.34
CA SER A 207 -8.62 -23.14 6.05
C SER A 207 -9.40 -21.84 6.07
N ALA A 208 -8.96 -20.79 5.37
CA ALA A 208 -9.52 -19.45 5.51
C ALA A 208 -11.01 -19.38 5.12
N ASP A 209 -11.42 -20.15 4.12
CA ASP A 209 -12.81 -20.27 3.63
C ASP A 209 -13.73 -21.07 4.56
N ARG A 210 -13.17 -21.87 5.48
CA ARG A 210 -13.91 -22.75 6.40
C ARG A 210 -13.99 -22.19 7.83
N ASP A 211 -13.20 -21.18 8.15
CA ASP A 211 -13.16 -20.53 9.45
C ASP A 211 -13.54 -19.04 9.29
N PRO A 212 -14.74 -18.63 9.75
CA PRO A 212 -15.22 -17.26 9.63
C PRO A 212 -14.28 -16.19 10.18
N LEU A 213 -13.52 -16.51 11.23
CA LEU A 213 -12.56 -15.56 11.82
C LEU A 213 -11.33 -15.40 10.92
N ARG A 214 -10.79 -16.50 10.38
CA ARG A 214 -9.67 -16.45 9.42
C ARG A 214 -10.07 -15.76 8.14
N TRP A 215 -11.29 -16.03 7.65
CA TRP A 215 -11.87 -15.34 6.49
C TRP A 215 -11.90 -13.82 6.70
N ASP A 216 -12.44 -13.39 7.84
CA ASP A 216 -12.55 -11.97 8.16
C ASP A 216 -11.18 -11.31 8.31
N ARG A 217 -10.23 -11.98 8.97
CA ARG A 217 -8.83 -11.52 9.05
C ARG A 217 -8.22 -11.30 7.67
N LEU A 218 -8.44 -12.22 6.75
CA LEU A 218 -7.88 -12.16 5.39
C LEU A 218 -8.46 -10.98 4.61
N ILE A 219 -9.78 -10.78 4.64
CA ILE A 219 -10.44 -9.65 3.98
C ILE A 219 -9.99 -8.32 4.59
N VAL A 220 -9.92 -8.24 5.92
CA VAL A 220 -9.47 -7.02 6.63
C VAL A 220 -8.00 -6.72 6.34
N ALA A 221 -7.15 -7.74 6.16
CA ALA A 221 -5.76 -7.57 5.73
C ALA A 221 -5.71 -6.94 4.32
N GLY A 222 -6.53 -7.44 3.38
CA GLY A 222 -6.69 -6.83 2.05
C GLY A 222 -7.13 -5.37 2.11
N ALA A 223 -8.09 -5.02 2.97
CA ALA A 223 -8.54 -3.64 3.16
C ALA A 223 -7.43 -2.72 3.70
N ASN A 224 -6.63 -3.22 4.66
CA ASN A 224 -5.47 -2.48 5.19
C ASN A 224 -4.39 -2.26 4.13
N LEU A 225 -4.09 -3.26 3.30
CA LEU A 225 -3.16 -3.12 2.17
C LEU A 225 -3.66 -2.11 1.15
N ARG A 226 -4.97 -2.12 0.83
CA ARG A 226 -5.58 -1.11 -0.04
C ARG A 226 -5.41 0.30 0.51
N ALA A 227 -5.58 0.48 1.82
CA ALA A 227 -5.37 1.75 2.48
C ALA A 227 -3.89 2.19 2.45
N LEU A 228 -2.94 1.26 2.61
CA LEU A 228 -1.51 1.52 2.47
C LEU A 228 -1.15 1.93 1.02
N VAL A 229 -1.65 1.20 0.01
CA VAL A 229 -1.46 1.55 -1.40
C VAL A 229 -1.96 2.97 -1.68
N ALA A 230 -3.13 3.34 -1.15
CA ALA A 230 -3.69 4.68 -1.33
C ALA A 230 -2.87 5.78 -0.62
N GLU A 231 -2.15 5.45 0.45
CA GLU A 231 -1.24 6.36 1.15
C GLU A 231 0.08 6.52 0.38
N LEU A 232 0.61 5.44 -0.18
CA LEU A 232 1.89 5.42 -0.90
C LEU A 232 1.79 6.02 -2.32
N ASP A 233 0.66 5.82 -3.02
CA ASP A 233 0.46 6.36 -4.38
C ASP A 233 -0.08 7.79 -4.38
N ALA A 234 0.78 8.74 -4.04
CA ALA A 234 0.46 10.16 -4.08
C ALA A 234 0.16 10.71 -5.49
N SER A 235 0.63 10.02 -6.52
CA SER A 235 0.45 10.40 -7.93
C SER A 235 -0.87 9.90 -8.53
N GLY A 236 -1.49 8.89 -7.92
CA GLY A 236 -2.67 8.20 -8.44
C GLY A 236 -2.40 7.41 -9.73
N ALA A 237 -1.13 7.10 -10.03
CA ALA A 237 -0.72 6.44 -11.26
C ALA A 237 -0.93 4.92 -11.22
N VAL A 238 -0.82 4.31 -10.04
CA VAL A 238 -0.96 2.87 -9.81
C VAL A 238 -2.37 2.56 -9.28
N GLY A 239 -2.88 3.43 -8.41
CA GLY A 239 -4.23 3.40 -7.87
C GLY A 239 -5.04 4.60 -8.35
N ARG A 240 -5.82 4.42 -9.42
CA ARG A 240 -7.11 5.10 -9.50
C ARG A 240 -8.01 4.56 -8.37
N ARG A 241 -7.81 5.09 -7.16
CA ARG A 241 -8.76 5.21 -6.04
C ARG A 241 -9.84 4.11 -5.98
N ALA A 242 -9.43 2.84 -5.95
CA ALA A 242 -10.38 1.75 -5.73
C ALA A 242 -10.67 1.66 -4.22
N ALA A 243 -11.94 1.58 -3.87
CA ALA A 243 -12.37 1.23 -2.54
C ALA A 243 -11.83 -0.16 -2.16
N PRO A 244 -11.64 -0.46 -0.86
CA PRO A 244 -11.50 -1.85 -0.43
C PRO A 244 -12.70 -2.65 -0.95
N VAL A 245 -12.41 -3.84 -1.47
CA VAL A 245 -13.43 -4.76 -2.01
C VAL A 245 -13.69 -5.89 -1.01
N ASN A 246 -14.74 -6.67 -1.26
CA ASN A 246 -15.10 -7.86 -0.48
C ASN A 246 -15.52 -7.58 0.99
N ILE A 247 -15.67 -6.32 1.40
CA ILE A 247 -16.16 -5.98 2.77
C ILE A 247 -17.52 -6.63 3.05
N ASP A 248 -18.39 -6.70 2.04
CA ASP A 248 -19.72 -7.30 2.20
C ASP A 248 -19.67 -8.83 2.41
N LEU A 249 -18.52 -9.47 2.12
CA LEU A 249 -18.27 -10.90 2.33
C LEU A 249 -17.71 -11.23 3.71
N LEU A 250 -17.51 -10.22 4.58
CA LEU A 250 -17.17 -10.47 5.98
C LEU A 250 -18.33 -11.23 6.67
N HIS A 251 -18.02 -12.07 7.64
CA HIS A 251 -19.02 -12.82 8.40
C HIS A 251 -19.58 -12.02 9.57
N HIS A 252 -18.75 -11.24 10.26
CA HIS A 252 -19.16 -10.50 11.46
C HIS A 252 -19.50 -9.04 11.14
N GLU A 253 -20.72 -8.62 11.49
CA GLU A 253 -21.20 -7.25 11.23
C GLU A 253 -20.41 -6.20 12.01
N GLU A 254 -19.96 -6.51 13.22
CA GLU A 254 -19.12 -5.62 14.03
C GLU A 254 -17.81 -5.28 13.31
N ILE A 255 -17.25 -6.27 12.59
CA ILE A 255 -16.04 -6.08 11.78
C ILE A 255 -16.37 -5.26 10.54
N LYS A 256 -17.49 -5.52 9.87
CA LYS A 256 -17.94 -4.72 8.72
C LYS A 256 -18.08 -3.26 9.10
N ASP A 257 -18.76 -2.96 10.20
CA ASP A 257 -19.00 -1.60 10.66
C ASP A 257 -17.70 -0.90 11.07
N GLN A 258 -16.80 -1.62 11.76
CA GLN A 258 -15.49 -1.10 12.10
C GLN A 258 -14.65 -0.79 10.84
N VAL A 259 -14.62 -1.68 9.86
CA VAL A 259 -13.90 -1.51 8.59
C VAL A 259 -14.52 -0.37 7.78
N ARG A 260 -15.85 -0.30 7.66
CA ARG A 260 -16.56 0.77 6.95
C ARG A 260 -16.29 2.13 7.58
N THR A 261 -16.28 2.21 8.91
CA THR A 261 -15.96 3.43 9.66
C THR A 261 -14.50 3.84 9.46
N GLU A 262 -13.56 2.91 9.63
CA GLU A 262 -12.13 3.19 9.51
C GLU A 262 -11.74 3.62 8.08
N PHE A 263 -12.34 3.00 7.07
CA PHE A 263 -12.03 3.23 5.66
C PHE A 263 -13.09 4.05 4.93
N ALA A 264 -13.96 4.77 5.66
CA ALA A 264 -15.00 5.62 5.09
C ALA A 264 -14.44 6.62 4.06
N TYR A 265 -13.23 7.14 4.29
CA TYR A 265 -12.54 8.05 3.37
C TYR A 265 -12.11 7.42 2.03
N LEU A 266 -12.09 6.09 1.93
CA LEU A 266 -11.87 5.35 0.70
C LEU A 266 -13.19 4.91 0.05
N LEU A 267 -14.19 4.54 0.87
CA LEU A 267 -15.51 4.11 0.43
C LEU A 267 -16.35 5.27 -0.12
N ASN A 268 -16.33 6.43 0.56
CA ASN A 268 -17.17 7.59 0.27
C ASN A 268 -16.51 8.57 -0.71
N ARG A 269 -15.45 8.19 -1.45
CA ARG A 269 -14.87 9.09 -2.44
C ARG A 269 -15.83 9.25 -3.61
N PRO A 270 -16.35 10.45 -3.87
CA PRO A 270 -17.42 10.63 -4.85
C PRO A 270 -16.93 10.20 -6.23
N ALA A 271 -17.72 9.35 -6.88
CA ALA A 271 -17.60 8.97 -8.28
C ALA A 271 -17.53 10.20 -9.24
N GLU A 272 -17.84 11.41 -8.75
CA GLU A 272 -17.67 12.67 -9.46
C GLU A 272 -16.23 13.00 -9.83
N ALA A 273 -15.23 12.63 -9.02
CA ALA A 273 -13.83 12.82 -9.40
C ALA A 273 -13.46 11.98 -10.62
N THR A 274 -14.11 10.81 -10.78
CA THR A 274 -13.97 9.92 -11.93
C THR A 274 -14.72 10.47 -13.14
N ARG A 275 -15.96 10.98 -12.96
CA ARG A 275 -16.71 11.64 -14.05
C ARG A 275 -16.04 12.92 -14.57
N LEU A 276 -15.47 13.75 -13.68
CA LEU A 276 -14.76 14.96 -14.06
C LEU A 276 -13.42 14.66 -14.75
N ALA A 277 -12.72 13.60 -14.35
CA ALA A 277 -11.50 13.14 -15.01
C ALA A 277 -11.77 12.51 -16.39
N VAL A 278 -12.86 11.76 -16.54
CA VAL A 278 -13.29 11.21 -17.84
C VAL A 278 -13.75 12.34 -18.77
N ARG A 279 -14.53 13.29 -18.28
CA ARG A 279 -14.97 14.48 -19.06
C ARG A 279 -13.79 15.35 -19.49
N ARG A 280 -12.79 15.56 -18.62
CA ARG A 280 -11.54 16.28 -18.98
C ARG A 280 -10.69 15.52 -20.00
N ARG A 281 -10.72 14.19 -20.01
CA ARG A 281 -9.98 13.38 -20.99
C ARG A 281 -10.67 13.37 -22.36
N LEU A 282 -12.00 13.37 -22.39
CA LEU A 282 -12.79 13.45 -23.63
C LEU A 282 -12.67 14.84 -24.28
N ASN A 283 -12.75 15.91 -23.50
CA ASN A 283 -12.59 17.27 -24.03
C ASN A 283 -11.19 17.50 -24.62
N ARG A 284 -10.15 16.92 -23.99
CA ARG A 284 -8.76 17.05 -24.47
C ARG A 284 -8.48 16.24 -25.75
N ILE A 285 -9.33 15.27 -26.09
CA ILE A 285 -9.25 14.50 -27.36
C ILE A 285 -9.97 15.25 -28.49
N HIS A 286 -11.00 16.04 -28.17
CA HIS A 286 -11.66 16.93 -29.14
C HIS A 286 -10.80 18.15 -29.51
N ASP A 287 -10.09 18.76 -28.54
CA ASP A 287 -9.21 19.91 -28.82
C ASP A 287 -7.96 19.57 -29.66
N THR A 288 -7.61 18.29 -29.81
CA THR A 288 -6.48 17.84 -30.65
C THR A 288 -6.90 17.42 -32.06
N ARG A 289 -8.20 17.52 -32.39
CA ARG A 289 -8.77 17.13 -33.70
C ARG A 289 -9.52 18.28 -34.39
N SER A 290 -9.42 19.49 -33.87
CA SER A 290 -9.80 20.75 -34.54
C SER A 290 -8.55 21.57 -34.79
#